data_AF-A0A960CZS0-F1
#
_entry.id   AF-A0A960CZS0-F1
#
_cell.length_a   1.000
_cell.length_b   1.000
_cell.length_c   1.000
_cell.angle_alpha   90.00
_cell.angle_beta   90.00
_cell.angle_gamma   90.00
#
_symmetry.space_group_name_H-M   'P 1'
#
loop_
_entity.id
_entity.type
_entity.pdbx_description
1 polymer ?
#
loop_
_entity_poly.entity_id
_entity_poly.type
_entity_poly.pdbx_seq_one_letter_code
_entity_poly.pdbx_strand_id
1 'polypeptide(L)'
;MPSDAPEPQPPALPAALLEPWPVIAAGAALWALATIAAFAVPALEGWRPIAVAGLGVGVLGTSIFLWQRAAARRGVRGAQTGLQQ
;
A
#
# COMPACT_ATOMS: atom_id res chain seq x y z
N MET A 1 42.64 -3.61 -23.90
CA MET A 1 42.25 -2.54 -22.96
C MET A 1 40.78 -2.72 -22.64
N PRO A 2 40.41 -3.25 -21.47
CA PRO A 2 39.03 -3.15 -20.98
C PRO A 2 38.67 -1.66 -20.85
N SER A 3 37.54 -1.26 -21.42
CA SER A 3 37.06 0.12 -21.34
C SER A 3 36.37 0.33 -20.00
N ASP A 4 37.00 1.08 -19.10
CA ASP A 4 36.42 1.60 -17.85
C ASP A 4 35.39 2.71 -18.16
N ALA A 5 34.34 2.40 -18.92
CA ALA A 5 33.22 3.31 -19.08
C ALA A 5 32.41 3.32 -17.77
N PRO A 6 32.19 4.47 -17.11
CA PRO A 6 31.36 4.53 -15.91
C PRO A 6 29.97 3.98 -16.25
N GLU A 7 29.52 2.96 -15.52
CA GLU A 7 28.15 2.46 -15.69
C GLU A 7 27.17 3.61 -15.40
N PRO A 8 26.16 3.84 -16.27
CA PRO A 8 25.16 4.88 -16.04
C PRO A 8 24.45 4.62 -14.70
N GLN A 9 24.74 5.46 -13.70
CA GLN A 9 24.11 5.34 -12.41
C GLN A 9 22.64 5.77 -12.53
N PRO A 10 21.66 4.89 -12.23
CA PRO A 10 20.26 5.24 -12.37
C PRO A 10 19.95 6.47 -11.50
N PRO A 11 19.20 7.46 -12.01
CA PRO A 11 18.79 8.58 -11.20
C PRO A 11 18.00 8.07 -9.99
N ALA A 12 18.29 8.62 -8.80
CA ALA A 12 17.62 8.21 -7.58
C ALA A 12 16.11 8.39 -7.74
N LEU A 13 15.37 7.27 -7.73
CA LEU A 13 13.91 7.30 -7.80
C LEU A 13 13.36 8.03 -6.56
N PRO A 14 12.32 8.86 -6.72
CA PRO A 14 11.71 9.56 -5.59
C PRO A 14 11.28 8.55 -4.53
N ALA A 15 11.63 8.80 -3.26
CA ALA A 15 11.30 7.91 -2.15
C ALA A 15 9.79 7.56 -2.10
N ALA A 16 8.92 8.47 -2.53
CA ALA A 16 7.48 8.26 -2.63
C ALA A 16 7.05 7.13 -3.58
N LEU A 17 7.84 6.81 -4.63
CA LEU A 17 7.58 5.65 -5.49
C LEU A 17 8.09 4.34 -4.89
N LEU A 18 9.01 4.40 -3.93
CA LEU A 18 9.58 3.23 -3.26
C LEU A 18 8.76 2.84 -2.03
N GLU A 19 8.03 3.78 -1.44
CA GLU A 19 7.13 3.51 -0.32
C GLU A 19 5.80 2.92 -0.82
N PRO A 20 5.32 1.78 -0.27
CA PRO A 20 4.04 1.20 -0.68
C PRO A 20 2.81 2.03 -0.27
N TRP A 21 2.99 2.95 0.68
CA TRP A 21 1.91 3.65 1.37
C TRP A 21 1.03 4.54 0.46
N PRO A 22 1.60 5.32 -0.49
CA PRO A 22 0.81 6.17 -1.39
C PRO A 22 -0.14 5.37 -2.27
N VAL A 23 0.26 4.19 -2.74
CA VAL A 23 -0.57 3.33 -3.59
C VAL A 23 -1.77 2.78 -2.81
N ILE A 24 -1.53 2.31 -1.58
CA ILE A 24 -2.60 1.80 -0.69
C ILE A 24 -3.59 2.93 -0.37
N ALA A 25 -3.08 4.12 -0.01
CA ALA A 25 -3.91 5.28 0.29
C ALA A 25 -4.74 5.72 -0.93
N ALA A 26 -4.14 5.78 -2.12
CA ALA A 26 -4.82 6.13 -3.36
C ALA A 26 -5.94 5.13 -3.70
N GLY A 27 -5.66 3.82 -3.60
CA GLY A 27 -6.67 2.78 -3.83
C GLY A 27 -7.82 2.83 -2.84
N ALA A 28 -7.54 3.03 -1.54
CA ALA A 28 -8.56 3.17 -0.51
C ALA A 28 -9.43 4.42 -0.73
N ALA A 29 -8.81 5.56 -1.06
CA ALA A 29 -9.52 6.80 -1.36
C ALA A 29 -10.40 6.65 -2.60
N LEU A 30 -9.90 6.02 -3.66
CA LEU A 30 -10.67 5.77 -4.88
C LEU A 30 -11.94 4.94 -4.61
N TRP A 31 -11.83 3.86 -3.83
CA TRP A 31 -13.00 3.04 -3.48
C TRP A 31 -13.98 3.74 -2.54
N ALA A 32 -13.49 4.56 -1.61
CA ALA A 32 -14.34 5.39 -0.78
C ALA A 32 -15.14 6.40 -1.62
N LEU A 33 -14.47 7.09 -2.56
CA LEU A 33 -15.12 8.01 -3.49
C LEU A 33 -16.13 7.31 -4.40
N ALA A 34 -15.79 6.13 -4.93
CA ALA A 34 -16.72 5.33 -5.75
C ALA A 34 -17.96 4.92 -4.96
N THR A 35 -17.79 4.56 -3.68
CA THR A 35 -18.92 4.26 -2.78
C THR A 35 -19.79 5.48 -2.56
N ILE A 36 -19.19 6.63 -2.20
CA ILE A 36 -19.93 7.89 -2.04
C ILE A 36 -20.71 8.22 -3.32
N ALA A 37 -20.09 8.11 -4.48
CA ALA A 37 -20.73 8.38 -5.77
C ALA A 37 -21.91 7.42 -6.04
N ALA A 38 -21.77 6.13 -5.74
CA ALA A 38 -22.83 5.13 -5.93
C ALA A 38 -24.07 5.35 -5.03
N PHE A 39 -23.92 6.07 -3.92
CA PHE A 39 -25.05 6.44 -3.05
C PHE A 39 -25.57 7.86 -3.31
N ALA A 40 -24.73 8.78 -3.77
CA ALA A 40 -25.11 10.17 -4.04
C ALA A 40 -25.71 10.40 -5.45
N VAL A 41 -25.34 9.57 -6.43
CA VAL A 41 -25.74 9.75 -7.84
C VAL A 41 -26.68 8.62 -8.27
N PRO A 42 -27.96 8.91 -8.58
CA PRO A 42 -28.94 7.88 -8.98
C PRO A 42 -28.49 7.04 -10.18
N ALA A 43 -27.79 7.65 -11.15
CA ALA A 43 -27.25 6.95 -12.32
C ALA A 43 -26.20 5.88 -11.98
N LEU A 44 -25.64 5.89 -10.78
CA LEU A 44 -24.62 4.95 -10.30
C LEU A 44 -25.19 3.91 -9.31
N GLU A 45 -26.51 3.81 -9.15
CA GLU A 45 -27.13 2.87 -8.23
C GLU A 45 -26.73 1.41 -8.51
N GLY A 46 -26.63 1.02 -9.78
CA GLY A 46 -26.19 -0.32 -10.17
C GLY A 46 -24.75 -0.65 -9.80
N TRP A 47 -23.91 0.36 -9.51
CA TRP A 47 -22.52 0.17 -9.10
C TRP A 47 -22.36 -0.08 -7.61
N ARG A 48 -23.41 0.09 -6.79
CA ARG A 48 -23.33 -0.05 -5.32
C ARG A 48 -22.70 -1.38 -4.86
N PRO A 49 -23.07 -2.56 -5.39
CA PRO A 49 -22.45 -3.81 -4.94
C PRO A 49 -20.95 -3.84 -5.20
N ILE A 50 -20.52 -3.34 -6.36
CA ILE A 50 -19.11 -3.28 -6.77
C ILE A 50 -18.36 -2.27 -5.90
N ALA A 51 -18.94 -1.09 -5.68
CA ALA A 51 -18.37 -0.03 -4.86
C ALA A 51 -18.14 -0.51 -3.41
N VAL A 52 -19.14 -1.17 -2.82
CA VAL A 52 -19.04 -1.72 -1.46
C VAL A 52 -18.05 -2.89 -1.41
N ALA A 53 -18.05 -3.79 -2.40
CA ALA A 53 -17.09 -4.89 -2.45
C ALA A 53 -15.65 -4.37 -2.50
N GLY A 54 -15.38 -3.37 -3.37
CA GLY A 54 -14.06 -2.78 -3.47
C GLY A 54 -13.65 -1.97 -2.24
N LEU A 55 -14.58 -1.27 -1.58
CA LEU A 55 -14.32 -0.65 -0.28
C LEU A 55 -13.94 -1.71 0.77
N GLY A 56 -14.68 -2.82 0.83
CA GLY A 56 -14.39 -3.95 1.72
C GLY A 56 -13.00 -4.55 1.46
N VAL A 57 -12.66 -4.78 0.19
CA VAL A 57 -11.32 -5.24 -0.22
C VAL A 57 -10.24 -4.23 0.17
N GLY A 58 -10.47 -2.93 -0.02
CA GLY A 58 -9.54 -1.87 0.36
C GLY A 58 -9.29 -1.82 1.88
N VAL A 59 -10.36 -1.92 2.68
CA VAL A 59 -10.27 -1.98 4.15
C VAL A 59 -9.51 -3.23 4.59
N LEU A 60 -9.81 -4.40 4.01
CA LEU A 60 -9.16 -5.65 4.33
C LEU A 60 -7.66 -5.60 3.99
N GLY A 61 -7.31 -5.21 2.77
CA GLY A 61 -5.92 -5.10 2.32
C GLY A 61 -5.10 -4.11 3.16
N THR A 62 -5.67 -2.94 3.47
CA THR A 62 -5.02 -1.94 4.34
C THR A 62 -4.82 -2.49 5.75
N SER A 63 -5.80 -3.19 6.31
CA SER A 63 -5.72 -3.78 7.65
C SER A 63 -4.62 -4.84 7.73
N ILE A 64 -4.53 -5.73 6.74
CA ILE A 64 -3.47 -6.74 6.64
C ILE A 64 -2.11 -6.07 6.56
N PHE A 65 -1.95 -5.07 5.69
CA PHE A 65 -0.68 -4.34 5.54
C PHE A 65 -0.25 -3.66 6.85
N LEU A 66 -1.17 -3.01 7.56
CA LEU A 66 -0.88 -2.38 8.85
C LEU A 66 -0.47 -3.41 9.90
N TRP A 67 -1.10 -4.58 9.92
CA TRP A 67 -0.69 -5.68 10.78
C TRP A 67 0.71 -6.17 10.42
N GLN A 68 0.99 -6.43 9.14
CA GLN A 68 2.32 -6.83 8.67
C GLN A 68 3.39 -5.82 9.08
N ARG A 69 3.14 -4.52 8.88
CA ARG A 69 4.05 -3.45 9.31
C ARG A 69 4.23 -3.39 10.82
N ALA A 70 3.17 -3.61 11.60
CA ALA A 70 3.26 -3.67 13.05
C ALA A 70 3.99 -4.93 13.53
N ALA A 71 3.83 -6.06 12.84
CA ALA A 71 4.54 -7.30 13.12
C ALA A 71 6.03 -7.16 12.77
N ALA A 72 6.39 -6.59 11.62
CA ALA A 72 7.77 -6.31 11.24
C ALA A 72 8.48 -5.44 12.29
N ARG A 73 7.84 -4.34 12.74
CA ARG A 73 8.38 -3.49 13.82
C ARG A 73 8.51 -4.21 15.16
N ARG A 74 7.65 -5.18 15.47
CA ARG A 74 7.72 -6.02 16.67
C ARG A 74 8.77 -7.13 16.55
N GLY A 75 8.94 -7.73 15.38
CA GLY A 75 9.95 -8.75 15.08
C GLY A 75 11.38 -8.23 15.20
N VAL A 76 11.62 -6.95 14.84
CA VAL A 76 12.90 -6.28 15.09
C VAL A 76 13.25 -6.24 16.59
N ARG A 77 12.25 -6.24 17.49
CA ARG A 77 12.46 -6.28 18.95
C ARG A 77 12.57 -7.71 19.50
N GLY A 78 11.98 -8.70 18.83
CA GLY A 78 12.00 -10.11 19.25
C GLY A 78 13.33 -10.83 19.03
N ALA A 79 14.17 -10.35 18.09
CA ALA A 79 15.49 -10.93 17.82
C ALA A 79 16.56 -10.60 18.88
N GLN A 80 16.28 -9.68 19.82
CA GLN A 80 17.23 -9.32 20.88
C GLN A 80 17.09 -10.17 22.16
N THR A 81 16.05 -10.98 22.27
CA THR A 81 15.77 -11.80 23.48
C THR A 81 16.52 -13.14 23.51
N GLY A 82 17.39 -13.41 22.54
CA GLY A 82 18.09 -14.70 22.40
C GLY A 82 19.60 -14.68 22.67
N LEU A 83 20.21 -13.54 23.03
CA LEU A 83 21.67 -13.41 23.19
C LEU A 83 22.17 -13.43 24.65
N GLN A 84 21.39 -14.00 25.57
CA GLN A 84 21.75 -14.02 26.99
C GLN A 84 21.61 -15.40 27.67
N GLN A 85 21.79 -16.46 26.88
CA GLN A 85 22.04 -17.80 27.41
C GLN A 85 23.34 -18.35 26.83
#